data_AF-A0A7W8P5L2-F1
#
_entry.id   AF-A0A7W8P5L2-F1
#
_cell.length_a   1.000
_cell.length_b   1.000
_cell.length_c   1.000
_cell.angle_alpha   90.00
_cell.angle_beta   90.00
_cell.angle_gamma   90.00
#
_symmetry.space_group_name_H-M   'P 1'
#
loop_
_entity.id
_entity.type
_entity.pdbx_description
1 polymer ?
#
loop_
_entity_poly.entity_id
_entity_poly.type
_entity_poly.pdbx_seq_one_letter_code
_entity_poly.pdbx_strand_id
1 'polypeptide(L)'
;GAITVRADPKIYRVGPFLIGFTTSFRMGQLLGHSLTVAPRPEGTDVFAFMCTTFIEAVRACFTRGGFARKDGEREWAGTFLVGYMGRIFQIGDDYQVGECAVNFDACGSGEQAALGSLHTTAGMPMRPDVRLERALAAAAEFSMGVRGPFRIEVLDGQIAQRSNEEEVSDV
;
A
#
# COMPACT_ATOMS: atom_id res chain seq x y z
N GLY A 1 1.92 27.87 13.79
CA GLY A 1 0.81 27.25 13.04
C GLY A 1 0.14 26.21 13.91
N ALA A 2 -1.18 26.06 13.84
CA ALA A 2 -1.91 25.02 14.57
C ALA A 2 -1.86 23.70 13.80
N ILE A 3 -1.55 22.59 14.49
CA ILE A 3 -1.63 21.25 13.91
C ILE A 3 -3.08 20.80 14.03
N THR A 4 -3.77 20.64 12.90
CA THR A 4 -5.13 20.09 12.86
C THR A 4 -5.05 18.60 12.54
N VAL A 5 -5.64 17.76 13.40
CA VAL A 5 -5.81 16.33 13.12
C VAL A 5 -7.01 16.17 12.18
N ARG A 6 -6.79 15.52 11.03
CA ARG A 6 -7.85 15.27 10.06
C ARG A 6 -8.62 14.01 10.42
N ALA A 7 -9.95 14.05 10.28
CA ALA A 7 -10.83 12.90 10.55
C ALA A 7 -10.90 11.91 9.37
N ASP A 8 -10.54 12.34 8.17
CA ASP A 8 -10.56 11.48 6.99
C ASP A 8 -9.48 10.39 7.07
N PRO A 9 -9.82 9.12 6.74
CA PRO A 9 -8.90 8.01 6.89
C PRO A 9 -7.80 8.05 5.84
N LYS A 10 -6.67 7.41 6.16
CA LYS A 10 -5.56 7.17 5.22
C LYS A 10 -5.56 5.77 4.59
N ILE A 11 -6.63 5.02 4.79
CA ILE A 11 -6.82 3.66 4.30
C ILE A 11 -8.27 3.44 3.88
N TYR A 12 -8.47 2.81 2.73
CA TYR A 12 -9.80 2.56 2.15
C TYR A 12 -9.91 1.11 1.66
N ARG A 13 -11.08 0.51 1.87
CA ARG A 13 -11.48 -0.73 1.21
C ARG A 13 -12.16 -0.38 -0.10
N VAL A 14 -11.63 -0.89 -1.21
CA VAL A 14 -12.14 -0.63 -2.57
C VAL A 14 -12.36 -1.97 -3.23
N GLY A 15 -13.58 -2.50 -3.20
CA GLY A 15 -13.85 -3.86 -3.65
C GLY A 15 -12.95 -4.89 -2.93
N PRO A 16 -12.17 -5.72 -3.64
CA PRO A 16 -11.27 -6.71 -3.03
C PRO A 16 -9.92 -6.12 -2.58
N PHE A 17 -9.71 -4.81 -2.76
CA PHE A 17 -8.45 -4.13 -2.44
C PHE A 17 -8.54 -3.42 -1.09
N LEU A 18 -7.41 -3.37 -0.39
CA LEU A 18 -7.18 -2.47 0.72
C LEU A 18 -6.08 -1.50 0.32
N ILE A 19 -6.36 -0.20 0.32
CA ILE A 19 -5.45 0.82 -0.25
C ILE A 19 -5.10 1.84 0.83
N GLY A 20 -3.83 1.91 1.22
CA GLY A 20 -3.28 2.90 2.14
C GLY A 20 -2.36 3.87 1.40
N PHE A 21 -2.44 5.17 1.68
CA PHE A 21 -1.75 6.18 0.86
C PHE A 21 -0.95 7.20 1.68
N THR A 22 0.06 7.79 1.04
CA THR A 22 0.82 8.94 1.54
C THR A 22 0.59 10.16 0.65
N THR A 23 1.62 10.88 0.20
CA THR A 23 1.64 11.96 -0.82
C THR A 23 0.55 13.04 -0.73
N SER A 24 -0.72 12.72 -0.99
CA SER A 24 -1.83 13.67 -1.02
C SER A 24 -3.14 13.07 -0.54
N PHE A 25 -3.87 13.80 0.32
CA PHE A 25 -5.24 13.44 0.67
C PHE A 25 -6.19 13.44 -0.51
N ARG A 26 -5.98 14.31 -1.52
CA ARG A 26 -6.80 14.29 -2.73
C ARG A 26 -6.61 12.98 -3.50
N MET A 27 -5.38 12.49 -3.59
CA MET A 27 -5.08 11.20 -4.20
C MET A 27 -5.80 10.06 -3.47
N GLY A 28 -5.69 10.04 -2.13
CA GLY A 28 -6.38 9.05 -1.31
C GLY A 28 -7.90 9.07 -1.47
N GLN A 29 -8.51 10.25 -1.54
CA GLN A 29 -9.94 10.39 -1.79
C GLN A 29 -10.35 9.85 -3.16
N LEU A 30 -9.55 10.07 -4.20
CA LEU A 30 -9.80 9.52 -5.53
C LEU A 30 -9.68 7.98 -5.53
N LEU A 31 -8.63 7.44 -4.90
CA LEU A 31 -8.47 5.99 -4.73
C LEU A 31 -9.65 5.39 -3.98
N GLY A 32 -10.04 5.98 -2.84
CA GLY A 32 -11.07 5.44 -1.96
C GLY A 32 -12.50 5.59 -2.46
N HIS A 33 -12.79 6.60 -3.28
CA HIS A 33 -14.17 6.95 -3.65
C HIS A 33 -14.44 7.00 -5.16
N SER A 34 -13.42 6.94 -6.02
CA SER A 34 -13.58 7.09 -7.47
C SER A 34 -12.85 6.03 -8.29
N LEU A 35 -12.01 5.20 -7.66
CA LEU A 35 -11.35 4.09 -8.35
C LEU A 35 -12.37 2.98 -8.61
N THR A 36 -12.36 2.48 -9.85
CA THR A 36 -13.12 1.31 -10.26
C THR A 36 -12.20 0.44 -11.09
N VAL A 37 -11.97 -0.78 -10.62
CA VAL A 37 -11.07 -1.74 -11.25
C VAL A 37 -11.91 -2.90 -11.76
N ALA A 38 -11.70 -3.30 -13.02
CA ALA A 38 -12.35 -4.49 -13.56
C ALA A 38 -11.90 -5.75 -12.79
N PRO A 39 -12.76 -6.76 -12.62
CA PRO A 39 -12.36 -8.02 -12.01
C PRO A 39 -11.16 -8.63 -12.74
N ARG A 40 -10.22 -9.19 -11.98
CA ARG A 40 -9.11 -9.96 -12.54
C ARG A 40 -9.67 -11.19 -13.27
N PRO A 41 -9.34 -11.40 -14.56
CA PRO A 41 -9.73 -12.63 -15.25
C PRO A 41 -9.14 -13.87 -14.56
N GLU A 42 -9.90 -14.96 -14.54
CA GLU A 42 -9.44 -16.22 -13.98
C GLU A 42 -8.14 -16.69 -14.64
N GLY A 43 -7.24 -17.30 -13.86
CA GLY A 43 -5.93 -17.75 -14.34
C GLY A 43 -4.90 -16.64 -14.63
N THR A 44 -5.27 -15.36 -14.59
CA THR A 44 -4.31 -14.25 -14.77
C THR A 44 -3.41 -14.12 -13.55
N ASP A 45 -2.09 -14.10 -13.72
CA ASP A 45 -1.16 -13.82 -12.62
C ASP A 45 -1.50 -12.49 -11.92
N VAL A 46 -1.40 -12.49 -10.60
CA VAL A 46 -1.78 -11.33 -9.77
C VAL A 46 -0.84 -10.16 -10.04
N PHE A 47 0.46 -10.38 -10.20
CA PHE A 47 1.41 -9.29 -10.48
C PHE A 47 1.15 -8.70 -11.86
N ALA A 48 0.98 -9.54 -12.88
CA ALA A 48 0.62 -9.12 -14.23
C ALA A 48 -0.69 -8.30 -14.25
N PHE A 49 -1.72 -8.71 -13.49
CA PHE A 49 -2.96 -7.95 -13.33
C PHE A 49 -2.72 -6.58 -12.67
N MET A 50 -1.88 -6.52 -11.63
CA MET A 50 -1.53 -5.27 -10.96
C MET A 50 -0.83 -4.31 -11.94
N CYS A 51 0.16 -4.79 -12.70
CA CYS A 51 0.91 -3.99 -13.69
C CYS A 51 0.08 -3.51 -14.88
N THR A 52 -1.07 -4.14 -15.15
CA THR A 52 -1.90 -3.83 -16.32
C THR A 52 -3.24 -3.23 -15.91
N THR A 53 -4.23 -4.08 -15.66
CA THR A 53 -5.63 -3.67 -15.45
C THR A 53 -5.78 -2.74 -14.24
N PHE A 54 -5.06 -3.03 -13.15
CA PHE A 54 -5.12 -2.19 -11.96
C PHE A 54 -4.47 -0.82 -12.19
N ILE A 55 -3.23 -0.76 -12.68
CA ILE A 55 -2.55 0.52 -12.93
C ILE A 55 -3.27 1.36 -13.99
N GLU A 56 -3.80 0.76 -15.06
CA GLU A 56 -4.59 1.52 -16.05
C GLU A 56 -5.86 2.12 -15.42
N ALA A 57 -6.53 1.40 -14.51
CA ALA A 57 -7.66 1.93 -13.77
C ALA A 57 -7.25 3.10 -12.83
N VAL A 58 -6.09 3.01 -12.18
CA VAL A 58 -5.54 4.08 -11.33
C VAL A 58 -5.18 5.31 -12.16
N ARG A 59 -4.46 5.14 -13.27
CA ARG A 59 -4.10 6.23 -14.19
C ARG A 59 -5.35 6.95 -14.69
N ALA A 60 -6.35 6.20 -15.16
CA ALA A 60 -7.61 6.78 -15.60
C ALA A 60 -8.35 7.51 -14.46
N CYS A 61 -8.34 6.95 -13.24
CA CYS A 61 -8.93 7.58 -12.05
C CYS A 61 -8.26 8.93 -11.74
N PHE A 62 -6.93 8.99 -11.72
CA PHE A 62 -6.18 10.22 -11.43
C PHE A 62 -6.30 11.26 -12.52
N THR A 63 -6.31 10.86 -13.79
CA THR A 63 -6.54 11.78 -14.91
C THR A 63 -7.93 12.40 -14.84
N ARG A 64 -8.99 11.59 -14.69
CA ARG A 64 -10.36 12.11 -14.53
C ARG A 64 -10.53 12.97 -13.27
N GLY A 65 -9.84 12.58 -12.19
CA GLY A 65 -9.91 13.25 -10.89
C GLY A 65 -9.08 14.53 -10.77
N GLY A 66 -8.31 14.88 -11.81
CA GLY A 66 -7.42 16.06 -11.85
C GLY A 66 -6.20 15.95 -10.94
N PHE A 67 -5.73 14.74 -10.63
CA PHE A 67 -4.54 14.51 -9.80
C PHE A 67 -3.30 14.15 -10.61
N ALA A 68 -3.45 13.51 -11.78
CA ALA A 68 -2.33 13.16 -12.63
C ALA A 68 -1.54 14.41 -13.04
N ARG A 69 -0.21 14.34 -12.92
CA ARG A 69 0.71 15.39 -13.36
C ARG A 69 1.48 14.91 -14.58
N LYS A 70 1.85 15.84 -15.43
CA LYS A 70 2.74 15.60 -16.56
C LYS A 70 3.98 16.45 -16.44
N ASP A 71 5.13 15.83 -16.63
CA ASP A 71 6.40 16.51 -16.84
C ASP A 71 6.96 16.04 -18.20
N GLY A 72 6.80 16.90 -19.20
CA GLY A 72 6.89 16.49 -20.60
C GLY A 72 5.90 15.37 -20.93
N GLU A 73 6.42 14.25 -21.45
CA GLU A 73 5.64 13.06 -21.83
C GLU A 73 5.48 12.04 -20.70
N ARG A 74 6.06 12.29 -19.51
CA ARG A 74 5.98 11.37 -18.36
C ARG A 74 4.84 11.76 -17.44
N GLU A 75 4.04 10.77 -17.06
CA GLU A 75 2.98 10.92 -16.08
C GLU A 75 3.46 10.58 -14.68
N TRP A 76 3.05 11.41 -13.71
CA TRP A 76 3.40 11.27 -12.31
C TRP A 76 2.15 11.37 -11.42
N ALA A 77 2.20 10.72 -10.28
CA ALA A 77 1.15 10.72 -9.26
C ALA A 77 1.76 10.79 -7.84
N GLY A 78 1.54 9.75 -7.04
CA GLY A 78 2.03 9.63 -5.68
C GLY A 78 2.08 8.18 -5.25
N THR A 79 2.63 7.96 -4.06
CA THR A 79 2.92 6.61 -3.57
C THR A 79 1.81 6.09 -2.67
N PHE A 80 1.48 4.81 -2.83
CA PHE A 80 0.52 4.12 -1.99
C PHE A 80 0.78 2.62 -1.94
N LEU A 81 0.24 1.95 -0.92
CA LEU A 81 0.28 0.51 -0.74
C LEU A 81 -1.08 -0.11 -1.06
N VAL A 82 -1.06 -1.31 -1.63
CA VAL A 82 -2.26 -2.08 -1.98
C VAL A 82 -2.13 -3.50 -1.43
N GLY A 83 -3.04 -3.88 -0.54
CA GLY A 83 -3.30 -5.26 -0.20
C GLY A 83 -4.26 -5.90 -1.20
N TYR A 84 -3.88 -7.02 -1.80
CA TYR A 84 -4.72 -7.79 -2.73
C TYR A 84 -4.27 -9.26 -2.80
N MET A 85 -5.20 -10.20 -2.72
CA MET A 85 -4.90 -11.66 -2.83
C MET A 85 -3.77 -12.14 -1.89
N GLY A 86 -3.73 -11.65 -0.66
CA GLY A 86 -2.69 -12.01 0.33
C GLY A 86 -1.29 -11.44 0.04
N ARG A 87 -1.17 -10.53 -0.93
CA ARG A 87 0.06 -9.84 -1.34
C ARG A 87 -0.02 -8.35 -1.01
N ILE A 88 1.13 -7.71 -0.88
CA ILE A 88 1.28 -6.26 -0.63
C ILE A 88 2.06 -5.68 -1.80
N PHE A 89 1.46 -4.71 -2.49
CA PHE A 89 2.10 -4.00 -3.60
C PHE A 89 2.36 -2.55 -3.23
N GLN A 90 3.56 -2.05 -3.52
CA GLN A 90 3.88 -0.63 -3.48
C GLN A 90 3.77 -0.04 -4.88
N ILE A 91 2.90 0.95 -5.02
CA ILE A 91 2.77 1.71 -6.26
C ILE A 91 3.59 2.98 -6.16
N GLY A 92 4.57 3.12 -7.06
CA GLY A 92 5.41 4.31 -7.17
C GLY A 92 4.66 5.49 -7.79
N ASP A 93 5.25 6.67 -7.68
CA ASP A 93 4.71 7.90 -8.26
C ASP A 93 4.78 7.93 -9.79
N ASP A 94 5.62 7.09 -10.39
CA ASP A 94 5.69 6.79 -11.83
C ASP A 94 4.79 5.62 -12.27
N TYR A 95 3.88 5.18 -11.39
CA TYR A 95 2.99 4.02 -11.56
C TYR A 95 3.69 2.66 -11.62
N GLN A 96 4.98 2.55 -11.25
CA GLN A 96 5.62 1.24 -11.12
C GLN A 96 4.93 0.41 -10.04
N VAL A 97 4.84 -0.91 -10.27
CA VAL A 97 4.33 -1.88 -9.29
C VAL A 97 5.51 -2.63 -8.70
N GLY A 98 5.76 -2.42 -7.41
CA GLY A 98 6.74 -3.15 -6.62
C GLY A 98 6.06 -4.13 -5.66
N GLU A 99 6.75 -5.22 -5.35
CA GLU A 99 6.44 -6.10 -4.23
C GLU A 99 7.75 -6.44 -3.53
N CYS A 100 7.79 -6.32 -2.21
CA CYS A 100 8.95 -6.69 -1.43
C CYS A 100 9.08 -8.21 -1.32
N ALA A 101 10.32 -8.72 -1.29
CA ALA A 101 10.60 -10.14 -1.02
C ALA A 101 10.13 -10.56 0.39
N VAL A 102 10.06 -9.61 1.32
CA VAL A 102 9.47 -9.80 2.66
C VAL A 102 7.97 -9.54 2.64
N ASN A 103 7.23 -10.12 3.60
CA ASN A 103 5.77 -10.06 3.64
C ASN A 103 5.18 -8.81 4.32
N PHE A 104 5.91 -7.70 4.31
CA PHE A 104 5.50 -6.43 4.88
C PHE A 104 6.14 -5.28 4.10
N ASP A 105 5.49 -4.12 4.13
CA ASP A 105 5.99 -2.92 3.48
C ASP A 105 5.48 -1.66 4.20
N ALA A 106 6.09 -0.51 3.93
CA ALA A 106 5.66 0.79 4.45
C ALA A 106 5.99 1.89 3.43
N CYS A 107 5.23 2.98 3.44
CA CYS A 107 5.51 4.12 2.59
C CYS A 107 5.29 5.45 3.34
N GLY A 108 5.95 6.51 2.86
CA GLY A 108 5.81 7.87 3.41
C GLY A 108 6.88 8.21 4.45
N SER A 109 6.70 9.35 5.14
CA SER A 109 7.79 9.95 5.93
C SER A 109 8.24 9.14 7.16
N GLY A 110 7.49 8.11 7.56
CA GLY A 110 7.83 7.21 8.67
C GLY A 110 8.27 5.81 8.23
N GLU A 111 8.45 5.59 6.92
CA GLU A 111 8.72 4.29 6.31
C GLU A 111 9.91 3.56 6.95
N GLN A 112 11.07 4.20 7.05
CA GLN A 112 12.28 3.55 7.56
C GLN A 112 12.12 3.06 9.01
N ALA A 113 11.50 3.87 9.88
CA ALA A 113 11.23 3.48 11.26
C ALA A 113 10.21 2.34 11.36
N ALA A 114 9.16 2.38 10.53
CA ALA A 114 8.16 1.31 10.46
C ALA A 114 8.77 0.01 9.94
N LEU A 115 9.53 0.04 8.85
CA LEU A 115 10.21 -1.12 8.27
C LEU A 115 11.21 -1.74 9.25
N GLY A 116 11.99 -0.93 9.98
CA GLY A 116 12.90 -1.44 11.01
C GLY A 116 12.16 -2.18 12.12
N SER A 117 11.02 -1.66 12.58
CA SER A 117 10.18 -2.33 13.57
C SER A 117 9.53 -3.61 13.02
N LEU A 118 9.03 -3.59 11.78
CA LEU A 118 8.43 -4.76 11.13
C LEU A 118 9.46 -5.87 10.93
N HIS A 119 10.67 -5.51 10.50
CA HIS A 119 11.80 -6.41 10.32
C HIS A 119 12.20 -7.08 11.63
N THR A 120 12.46 -6.29 12.68
CA THR A 120 12.90 -6.84 13.98
C THR A 120 11.83 -7.67 14.67
N THR A 121 10.54 -7.45 14.37
CA THR A 121 9.44 -8.26 14.90
C THR A 121 9.06 -9.44 13.99
N ALA A 122 9.72 -9.64 12.86
CA ALA A 122 9.46 -10.77 11.98
C ALA A 122 9.78 -12.10 12.70
N GLY A 123 8.88 -13.09 12.57
CA GLY A 123 9.03 -14.40 13.23
C GLY A 123 8.77 -14.42 14.73
N MET A 124 8.58 -13.27 15.38
CA MET A 124 8.18 -13.23 16.80
C MET A 124 6.73 -13.71 16.96
N PRO A 125 6.37 -14.34 18.10
CA PRO A 125 5.01 -14.79 18.39
C PRO A 125 4.11 -13.60 18.76
N MET A 126 3.85 -12.73 17.78
CA MET A 126 3.06 -11.52 17.91
C MET A 126 1.92 -11.53 16.88
N ARG A 127 0.74 -11.07 17.30
CA ARG A 127 -0.37 -10.90 16.37
C ARG A 127 -0.06 -9.80 15.34
N PRO A 128 -0.56 -9.89 14.10
CA PRO A 128 -0.29 -8.89 13.06
C PRO A 128 -0.70 -7.46 13.43
N ASP A 129 -1.85 -7.27 14.09
CA ASP A 129 -2.34 -5.98 14.58
C ASP A 129 -1.33 -5.33 15.54
N VAL A 130 -0.82 -6.10 16.50
CA VAL A 130 0.19 -5.63 17.47
C VAL A 130 1.50 -5.25 16.80
N ARG A 131 1.92 -6.00 15.76
CA ARG A 131 3.13 -5.66 14.99
C ARG A 131 2.95 -4.34 14.24
N LEU A 132 1.80 -4.13 13.61
CA LEU A 132 1.47 -2.87 12.94
C LEU A 132 1.43 -1.68 13.91
N GLU A 133 0.81 -1.85 15.09
CA GLU A 133 0.78 -0.81 16.13
C GLU A 133 2.18 -0.39 16.57
N ARG A 134 3.08 -1.37 16.80
CA ARG A 134 4.47 -1.07 17.18
C ARG A 134 5.23 -0.34 16.08
N ALA A 135 5.07 -0.76 14.83
CA ALA A 135 5.71 -0.12 13.69
C ALA A 135 5.24 1.32 13.50
N LEU A 136 3.93 1.56 13.63
CA LEU A 136 3.34 2.89 13.55
C LEU A 136 3.71 3.78 14.75
N ALA A 137 3.84 3.21 15.95
CA ALA A 137 4.33 3.92 17.12
C ALA A 137 5.79 4.35 16.95
N ALA A 138 6.66 3.46 16.47
CA ALA A 138 8.05 3.79 16.15
C ALA A 138 8.12 4.90 15.09
N ALA A 139 7.30 4.82 14.04
CA ALA A 139 7.22 5.86 13.02
C ALA A 139 6.72 7.21 13.57
N ALA A 140 5.74 7.22 14.48
CA ALA A 140 5.24 8.45 15.11
C ALA A 140 6.25 9.12 16.05
N GLU A 141 7.13 8.34 16.69
CA GLU A 141 8.20 8.88 17.54
C GLU A 141 9.22 9.67 16.73
N PHE A 142 9.59 9.18 15.54
CA PHE A 142 10.69 9.73 14.75
C PHE A 142 10.27 10.51 13.50
N SER A 143 8.97 10.61 13.20
CA SER A 143 8.45 11.31 12.01
C SER A 143 7.30 12.24 12.34
N MET A 144 7.51 13.54 12.14
CA MET A 144 6.48 14.58 12.34
C MET A 144 5.23 14.40 11.47
N GLY A 145 5.33 13.63 10.37
CA GLY A 145 4.23 13.32 9.46
C GLY A 145 3.35 12.14 9.89
N VAL A 146 3.70 11.46 10.99
CA VAL A 146 3.02 10.26 11.46
C VAL A 146 2.42 10.53 12.84
N ARG A 147 1.13 10.21 13.01
CA ARG A 147 0.44 10.43 14.28
C ARG A 147 -0.75 9.49 14.41
N GLY A 148 -0.96 9.03 15.64
CA GLY A 148 -2.19 8.33 16.01
C GLY A 148 -3.41 9.27 16.15
N PRO A 149 -4.61 8.72 16.36
CA PRO A 149 -4.90 7.29 16.43
C PRO A 149 -4.72 6.59 15.08
N PHE A 150 -4.28 5.33 15.12
CA PHE A 150 -4.08 4.53 13.91
C PHE A 150 -5.32 3.72 13.57
N ARG A 151 -5.63 3.64 12.28
CA ARG A 151 -6.68 2.77 11.76
C ARG A 151 -6.03 1.52 11.17
N ILE A 152 -6.46 0.35 11.65
CA ILE A 152 -6.01 -0.96 11.17
C ILE A 152 -7.18 -1.62 10.47
N GLU A 153 -6.92 -2.16 9.28
CA GLU A 153 -7.90 -2.86 8.46
C GLU A 153 -7.30 -4.19 8.00
N VAL A 154 -8.17 -5.18 7.78
CA VAL A 154 -7.79 -6.53 7.37
C VAL A 154 -8.63 -6.94 6.17
N LEU A 155 -8.01 -7.62 5.20
CA LEU A 155 -8.74 -8.33 4.15
C LEU A 155 -8.95 -9.77 4.61
N ASP A 156 -10.18 -10.25 4.56
CA ASP A 156 -10.46 -11.67 4.78
C ASP A 156 -9.74 -12.47 3.68
N GLY A 157 -8.85 -13.37 4.11
CA GLY A 157 -7.90 -14.01 3.20
C GLY A 157 -8.58 -14.96 2.21
N GLN A 158 -8.39 -14.70 0.92
CA GLN A 158 -8.25 -15.79 -0.04
C GLN A 158 -6.77 -16.17 -0.02
N ILE A 159 -6.45 -17.35 0.52
CA ILE A 159 -5.08 -17.86 0.57
C ILE A 159 -4.59 -18.02 -0.88
N ALA A 160 -3.73 -17.12 -1.34
CA ALA A 160 -2.97 -17.39 -2.55
C ALA A 160 -2.02 -18.55 -2.25
N GLN A 161 -2.13 -19.63 -3.03
CA GLN A 161 -1.13 -20.68 -3.02
C GLN A 161 0.20 -20.06 -3.46
N ARG A 162 1.12 -19.86 -2.52
CA ARG A 162 2.52 -19.61 -2.88
C ARG A 162 3.07 -20.94 -3.39
N SER A 163 3.57 -20.96 -4.62
CA SER A 163 4.37 -22.08 -5.11
C SER A 163 5.59 -22.19 -4.20
N ASN A 164 5.70 -23.32 -3.50
CA ASN A 164 6.89 -23.67 -2.73
C ASN A 164 8.02 -23.99 -3.71
N GLU A 165 8.71 -22.98 -4.22
CA GLU A 165 10.02 -23.13 -4.84
C GLU A 165 10.91 -22.01 -4.31
N GLU A 166 11.45 -22.24 -3.13
CA GLU A 166 12.78 -21.78 -2.74
C GLU A 166 13.22 -22.74 -1.63
N GLU A 167 13.69 -23.91 -2.07
CA GLU A 167 14.64 -24.70 -1.29
C GLU A 167 15.82 -23.79 -0.97
N VAL A 168 16.06 -23.65 0.33
CA VAL A 168 17.32 -23.15 0.88
C VAL A 168 18.46 -23.88 0.20
N SER A 169 19.30 -23.17 -0.55
CA SER A 169 20.62 -23.65 -0.90
C SER A 169 21.63 -22.98 0.03
N ASP A 170 22.31 -23.83 0.79
CA ASP A 170 23.41 -23.49 1.68
C ASP A 170 24.53 -22.76 0.94
N VAL A 171 24.92 -21.58 1.43
CA VAL A 171 26.32 -21.17 1.65
C VAL A 171 26.41 -20.27 2.88
#